data_AF-A0A536XA79-F1
#
_entry.id   AF-A0A536XA79-F1
#
_cell.length_a   1.000
_cell.length_b   1.000
_cell.length_c   1.000
_cell.angle_alpha   90.00
_cell.angle_beta   90.00
_cell.angle_gamma   90.00
#
_symmetry.space_group_name_H-M   'P 1'
#
loop_
_entity.id
_entity.type
_entity.pdbx_description
1 polymer ?
#
loop_
_entity_poly.entity_id
_entity_poly.type
_entity_poly.pdbx_seq_one_letter_code
_entity_poly.pdbx_strand_id
1 'polypeptide(L)' 'MLRAIELPYLALNPGASYRGLHDSIVNYLGNERPQMLLCLHEESAVAIAHGYAKATGRMMGVVLHSNVG' A
#
# COMPACT_ATOMS: atom_id res chain seq x y z
N MET A 1 -2.08 -11.22 8.11
CA MET A 1 -2.25 -11.67 6.72
C MET A 1 -1.27 -10.98 5.76
N LEU A 2 -1.16 -9.64 5.72
CA LEU A 2 -0.22 -8.94 4.80
C LEU A 2 1.26 -9.37 4.93
N ARG A 3 1.73 -9.70 6.14
CA ARG A 3 3.09 -10.25 6.31
C ARG A 3 3.28 -11.63 5.70
N ALA A 4 2.23 -12.45 5.62
CA ALA A 4 2.31 -13.81 5.11
C ALA A 4 2.47 -13.88 3.59
N ILE A 5 2.10 -12.79 2.89
CA ILE A 5 2.30 -12.63 1.44
C ILE A 5 3.59 -11.87 1.10
N GLU A 6 4.40 -11.56 2.11
CA GLU A 6 5.76 -10.99 1.99
C GLU A 6 5.86 -9.75 1.09
N LEU A 7 4.82 -8.90 1.09
CA LEU A 7 4.85 -7.63 0.38
C LEU A 7 5.86 -6.68 1.05
N PRO A 8 6.85 -6.16 0.31
CA PRO A 8 7.78 -5.19 0.86
C PRO A 8 7.13 -3.81 1.04
N TYR A 9 6.21 -3.44 0.12
CA TYR A 9 5.62 -2.11 0.07
C TYR A 9 4.10 -2.15 -0.21
N LEU A 10 3.40 -1.11 0.27
CA LEU A 10 2.02 -0.77 -0.08
C LEU A 10 1.96 0.69 -0.54
N ALA A 11 1.53 0.95 -1.78
CA ALA A 11 1.21 2.30 -2.22
C ALA A 11 -0.26 2.63 -1.95
N LEU A 12 -0.56 3.84 -1.47
CA LEU A 12 -1.92 4.23 -1.13
C LEU A 12 -2.11 5.75 -1.03
N ASN A 13 -3.30 6.23 -1.40
CA ASN A 13 -3.77 7.58 -1.06
C ASN A 13 -4.61 7.53 0.22
N PRO A 14 -4.19 8.14 1.34
CA PRO A 14 -4.86 7.99 2.64
C PRO A 14 -6.36 8.20 2.61
N GLY A 15 -7.10 7.25 3.21
CA GLY A 15 -8.56 7.27 3.23
C GLY A 15 -9.13 6.88 4.58
N ALA A 16 -10.15 7.61 5.03
CA ALA A 16 -10.82 7.32 6.31
C ALA A 16 -11.53 5.95 6.32
N SER A 17 -11.99 5.48 5.15
CA SER A 17 -12.73 4.21 5.00
C SER A 17 -11.91 2.97 5.36
N TYR A 18 -10.58 3.06 5.32
CA TYR A 18 -9.68 1.99 5.70
C TYR A 18 -8.64 2.45 6.74
N ARG A 19 -8.96 3.48 7.52
CA ARG A 19 -8.10 4.00 8.61
C ARG A 19 -7.59 2.91 9.55
N GLY A 20 -8.42 1.92 9.90
CA GLY A 20 -8.00 0.81 10.75
C GLY A 20 -6.82 0.01 10.18
N LEU A 21 -6.70 -0.07 8.85
CA LEU A 21 -5.54 -0.69 8.19
C LEU A 21 -4.28 0.17 8.35
N HIS A 22 -4.38 1.49 8.14
CA HIS A 22 -3.26 2.42 8.38
C HIS A 22 -2.75 2.31 9.82
N ASP A 23 -3.67 2.46 10.78
CA ASP A 23 -3.35 2.43 12.20
C ASP A 23 -2.71 1.09 12.58
N SER A 24 -3.14 -0.01 11.96
CA SER A 24 -2.56 -1.32 12.22
C SER A 24 -1.12 -1.45 11.69
N ILE A 25 -0.84 -0.93 10.49
CA ILE A 25 0.50 -0.98 9.90
C ILE A 25 1.46 -0.08 10.69
N VAL A 26 1.03 1.11 11.09
CA VAL A 26 1.87 2.02 11.87
C VAL A 26 2.10 1.49 13.28
N ASN A 27 1.02 1.19 14.02
CA ASN A 27 1.12 0.92 15.46
C ASN A 27 1.61 -0.48 15.80
N TYR A 28 1.35 -1.49 14.95
CA TYR A 28 1.77 -2.87 15.23
C TYR A 28 2.97 -3.33 14.39
N LEU A 29 3.20 -2.74 13.22
CA LEU A 29 4.28 -3.14 12.31
C LEU A 29 5.38 -2.10 12.15
N GLY A 30 5.26 -0.92 12.79
CA GLY A 30 6.25 0.15 12.72
C GLY A 30 6.41 0.76 11.32
N ASN A 31 5.48 0.49 10.39
CA ASN A 31 5.57 0.91 8.99
C ASN A 31 6.82 0.38 8.24
N GLU A 32 7.28 -0.83 8.55
CA GLU A 32 8.48 -1.41 7.90
C GLU A 32 8.17 -2.54 6.92
N ARG A 33 7.29 -3.48 7.29
CA ARG A 33 7.03 -4.71 6.52
C ARG A 33 5.55 -5.14 6.60
N PRO A 34 4.71 -4.73 5.63
CA PRO A 34 5.01 -3.83 4.51
C PRO A 34 5.18 -2.35 4.95
N GLN A 35 6.06 -1.62 4.26
CA GLN A 35 6.17 -0.17 4.39
C GLN A 35 5.14 0.53 3.48
N MET A 36 4.45 1.53 4.02
CA MET A 36 3.52 2.38 3.28
C MET A 36 4.24 3.46 2.47
N LEU A 37 3.81 3.64 1.22
CA LEU A 37 4.18 4.74 0.33
C LEU A 37 2.95 5.61 0.08
N LEU A 38 2.96 6.80 0.66
CA LEU A 38 1.84 7.73 0.55
C LEU A 38 1.82 8.39 -0.82
N CYS A 39 0.65 8.36 -1.45
CA CYS A 39 0.37 8.95 -2.76
C CYS A 39 -0.71 10.02 -2.61
N LEU A 40 -0.74 10.99 -3.54
CA LEU A 40 -1.78 12.02 -3.56
C LEU A 40 -3.04 11.57 -4.30
N HIS A 41 -2.91 10.59 -5.20
CA HIS A 41 -3.99 10.05 -6.03
C HIS A 41 -3.82 8.54 -6.19
N GLU A 42 -4.94 7.86 -6.35
CA GLU A 42 -5.06 6.41 -6.52
C GLU A 42 -4.37 5.92 -7.78
N GLU A 43 -4.53 6.66 -8.88
CA GLU A 43 -3.86 6.37 -10.14
C GLU A 43 -2.33 6.32 -9.98
N SER A 44 -1.77 7.23 -9.17
CA SER A 44 -0.34 7.24 -8.87
C SER A 44 0.08 6.02 -8.05
N ALA A 45 -0.74 5.63 -7.06
CA ALA A 45 -0.48 4.44 -6.25
C ALA A 45 -0.46 3.16 -7.11
N VAL A 46 -1.42 3.03 -8.02
CA VAL A 46 -1.48 1.92 -8.99
C VAL A 46 -0.29 1.94 -9.94
N ALA A 47 0.05 3.10 -10.50
CA ALA A 47 1.18 3.25 -11.42
C ALA A 47 2.52 2.86 -10.76
N ILE A 48 2.72 3.25 -9.50
CA ILE A 48 3.92 2.89 -8.73
C ILE A 48 4.01 1.37 -8.54
N ALA A 49 2.95 0.73 -8.06
CA ALA A 49 2.98 -0.72 -7.83
C ALA A 49 3.17 -1.51 -9.14
N HIS A 50 2.52 -1.08 -10.21
CA HIS A 50 2.69 -1.68 -11.54
C HIS A 50 4.12 -1.50 -12.06
N GLY A 51 4.69 -0.29 -11.92
CA GLY A 51 6.08 0.00 -12.28
C GLY A 51 7.07 -0.82 -11.46
N TYR A 52 6.85 -0.94 -10.15
CA TYR A 52 7.66 -1.76 -9.25
C TYR A 52 7.66 -3.23 -9.69
N ALA A 53 6.48 -3.79 -9.97
CA ALA A 53 6.36 -5.17 -10.42
C ALA A 53 7.09 -5.40 -11.75
N LYS A 54 6.97 -4.47 -12.71
CA LYS A 54 7.68 -4.53 -14.00
C LYS A 54 9.20 -4.43 -13.84
N ALA A 55 9.67 -3.52 -12.99
CA ALA A 55 11.10 -3.25 -12.84
C ALA A 55 11.82 -4.33 -12.03
N THR A 56 11.14 -4.97 -11.07
CA THR A 56 11.78 -5.88 -10.10
C THR A 56 11.35 -7.34 -10.23
N GLY A 57 10.24 -7.62 -10.92
CA GLY A 57 9.63 -8.96 -10.94
C GLY A 57 8.98 -9.36 -9.61
N ARG A 58 8.87 -8.46 -8.63
CA ARG A 58 8.31 -8.74 -7.29
C ARG A 58 6.94 -8.09 -7.12
N MET A 59 6.09 -8.71 -6.30
CA MET A 59 4.78 -8.15 -5.97
C MET A 59 4.90 -6.90 -5.09
N MET A 60 4.01 -5.95 -5.31
CA MET A 60 3.77 -4.78 -4.46
C MET A 60 2.27 -4.58 -4.29
N GLY A 61 1.85 -4.19 -3.09
CA GLY A 61 0.43 -3.96 -2.81
C GLY A 61 -0.01 -2.53 -3.13
N VAL A 62 -1.30 -2.38 -3.40
CA VAL A 62 -1.99 -1.09 -3.50
C VAL A 62 -3.22 -1.12 -2.60
N VAL A 63 -3.49 -0.03 -1.89
CA VAL A 63 -4.74 0.15 -1.12
C VAL A 63 -5.51 1.34 -1.68
N LEU A 64 -6.78 1.11 -2.03
CA LEU A 64 -7.68 2.06 -2.67
C LEU A 64 -8.98 2.16 -1.85
N HIS A 65 -9.67 3.30 -1.95
CA HIS A 65 -10.99 3.46 -1.34
C HIS A 65 -12.12 3.38 -2.38
N SER A 66 -13.27 2.88 -1.95
CA SER A 66 -14.41 2.49 -2.79
C SER A 66 -15.20 3.61 -3.47
N ASN A 67 -14.80 4.89 -3.35
CA ASN A 67 -15.63 6.02 -3.81
C ASN A 67 -15.00 6.82 -4.95
N VAL A 68 -13.67 6.94 -4.97
CA VAL A 68 -12.92 7.72 -5.98
C VAL A 68 -11.60 7.01 -6.33
N GLY A 69 -11.47 5.73 -5.96
CA GLY A 69 -10.26 4.93 -6.16
C GLY A 69 -10.38 3.84 -7.20
#